data_AF-A0A6L3YEW0-F1
#
_entry.id   AF-A0A6L3YEW0-F1
#
_cell.length_a   1.000
_cell.length_b   1.000
_cell.length_c   1.000
_cell.angle_alpha   90.00
_cell.angle_beta   90.00
_cell.angle_gamma   90.00
#
_symmetry.space_group_name_H-M   'P 1'
#
loop_
_entity.id
_entity.type
_entity.pdbx_description
1 polymer ?
#
loop_
_entity_poly.entity_id
_entity_poly.type
_entity_poly.pdbx_seq_one_letter_code
_entity_poly.pdbx_strand_id
1 'polypeptide(L)'
;MNLEAMELHRIRNKLAGLSGQKWYRSADDRGQFVEARTSVGELNEIARFHPGALPEEIDFVVGAPEMVAFLLRLVDRAIAKARKEAPRQQNHSKRKDFAAEAAMKCDQASFRIYLEERHGAEGPLTADTAADALRAVLRIKSRKELNSDAAAADRWSDLRADFEAWLRVGQ
;
A
#
# COMPACT_ATOMS: atom_id res chain seq x y z
N MET A 1 2.75 9.84 -6.51
CA MET A 1 3.19 8.42 -6.66
C MET A 1 4.55 8.45 -7.38
N ASN A 2 5.55 7.68 -6.94
CA ASN A 2 6.91 7.71 -7.51
C ASN A 2 6.93 7.14 -8.95
N LEU A 3 7.58 7.83 -9.89
CA LEU A 3 7.70 7.43 -11.31
C LEU A 3 8.36 6.05 -11.47
N GLU A 4 9.40 5.75 -10.72
CA GLU A 4 10.10 4.46 -10.78
C GLU A 4 9.20 3.30 -10.31
N ALA A 5 8.38 3.56 -9.28
CA ALA A 5 7.43 2.58 -8.77
C ALA A 5 6.31 2.28 -9.79
N MET A 6 5.85 3.32 -10.50
CA MET A 6 4.89 3.15 -11.60
C MET A 6 5.47 2.34 -12.75
N GLU A 7 6.72 2.61 -13.13
CA GLU A 7 7.37 1.87 -14.21
C GLU A 7 7.62 0.41 -13.85
N LEU A 8 8.09 0.14 -12.62
CA LEU A 8 8.24 -1.22 -12.13
C LEU A 8 6.89 -1.96 -12.09
N HIS A 9 5.80 -1.28 -11.75
CA HIS A 9 4.46 -1.86 -11.82
C HIS A 9 4.04 -2.18 -13.28
N ARG A 10 4.30 -1.28 -14.24
CA ARG A 10 4.04 -1.55 -15.66
C ARG A 10 4.82 -2.75 -16.18
N ILE A 11 6.11 -2.86 -15.84
CA ILE A 11 6.96 -3.98 -16.25
C ILE A 11 6.39 -5.30 -15.70
N ARG A 12 6.00 -5.33 -14.41
CA ARG A 12 5.36 -6.50 -13.81
C ARG A 12 4.07 -6.88 -14.54
N ASN A 13 3.22 -5.91 -14.87
CA ASN A 13 1.95 -6.16 -15.57
C ASN A 13 2.18 -6.70 -16.99
N LYS A 14 3.16 -6.15 -17.73
CA LYS A 14 3.54 -6.65 -19.06
C LYS A 14 4.01 -8.10 -18.99
N LEU A 15 4.90 -8.42 -18.04
CA LEU A 15 5.39 -9.79 -17.85
C LEU A 15 4.26 -10.75 -17.44
N ALA A 16 3.38 -10.34 -16.52
CA ALA A 16 2.23 -11.15 -16.12
C ALA A 16 1.28 -11.41 -17.28
N GLY A 17 1.08 -10.44 -18.18
CA GLY A 17 0.27 -10.60 -19.39
C GLY A 17 0.81 -11.66 -20.35
N LEU A 18 2.12 -11.95 -20.33
CA LEU A 18 2.69 -13.06 -21.10
C LEU A 18 2.25 -14.44 -20.57
N SER A 19 1.61 -14.53 -19.40
CA SER A 19 1.05 -15.77 -18.85
C SER A 19 2.06 -16.92 -18.72
N GLY A 20 3.35 -16.60 -18.52
CA GLY A 20 4.41 -17.59 -18.39
C GLY A 20 4.74 -18.34 -19.69
N GLN A 21 4.34 -17.80 -20.86
CA GLN A 21 4.71 -18.35 -22.16
C GLN A 21 6.23 -18.42 -22.29
N LYS A 22 6.72 -19.56 -22.80
CA LYS A 22 8.14 -19.76 -23.10
C LYS A 22 8.42 -19.34 -24.53
N TRP A 23 9.51 -18.61 -24.72
CA TRP A 23 9.92 -18.15 -26.04
C TRP A 23 11.03 -19.05 -26.56
N TYR A 24 10.98 -19.32 -27.86
CA TYR A 24 11.91 -20.19 -28.55
C TYR A 24 12.47 -19.48 -29.77
N ARG A 25 13.75 -19.74 -30.04
CA ARG A 25 14.40 -19.37 -31.30
C ARG A 25 14.12 -20.47 -32.31
N SER A 26 13.59 -20.08 -33.46
CA SER A 26 13.28 -20.98 -34.57
C SER A 26 13.75 -20.38 -35.90
N ALA A 27 13.81 -21.21 -36.93
CA ALA A 27 14.27 -20.79 -38.25
C ALA A 27 13.55 -21.57 -39.35
N ASP A 28 13.28 -20.89 -40.46
CA ASP A 28 12.73 -21.44 -41.69
C ASP A 28 13.55 -20.94 -42.91
N ASP A 29 13.04 -21.20 -44.11
CA ASP A 29 13.59 -20.73 -45.39
C ASP A 29 13.69 -19.20 -45.50
N ARG A 30 12.89 -18.46 -44.72
CA ARG A 30 12.87 -16.99 -44.66
C ARG A 30 13.78 -16.44 -43.56
N GLY A 31 14.49 -17.29 -42.82
CA GLY A 31 15.44 -16.89 -41.79
C GLY A 31 14.96 -17.16 -40.36
N GLN A 32 15.51 -16.43 -39.41
CA GLN A 32 15.32 -16.70 -37.98
C GLN A 32 14.19 -15.87 -37.38
N PHE A 33 13.45 -16.46 -36.45
CA PHE A 33 12.34 -15.82 -35.76
C PHE A 33 12.21 -16.32 -34.31
N VAL A 34 11.43 -15.60 -33.53
CA VAL A 34 11.04 -15.98 -32.18
C VAL A 34 9.58 -16.43 -32.19
N GLU A 35 9.32 -17.54 -31.51
CA GLU A 35 7.97 -18.06 -31.31
C GLU A 35 7.64 -18.19 -29.83
N ALA A 36 6.41 -17.88 -29.47
CA ALA A 36 5.88 -18.07 -28.12
C ALA A 36 5.05 -19.35 -28.06
N ARG A 37 5.34 -20.21 -27.08
CA ARG A 37 4.47 -21.35 -26.76
C ARG A 37 3.30 -20.87 -25.91
N THR A 38 2.10 -20.98 -26.45
CA THR A 38 0.85 -20.63 -25.77
C THR A 38 0.53 -21.60 -24.64
N SER A 39 -0.46 -21.27 -23.81
CA SER A 39 -0.94 -22.13 -22.71
C SER A 39 -1.52 -23.46 -23.20
N VAL A 40 -1.99 -23.53 -24.46
CA VAL A 40 -2.51 -24.74 -25.09
C VAL A 40 -1.44 -25.54 -25.85
N GLY A 41 -0.19 -25.06 -25.86
CA GLY A 41 0.98 -25.76 -26.43
C GLY A 41 1.30 -25.41 -27.89
N GLU A 42 0.49 -24.57 -28.54
CA GLU A 42 0.77 -24.07 -29.89
C GLU A 42 1.97 -23.12 -29.90
N LEU A 43 2.70 -23.09 -31.01
CA LEU A 43 3.83 -22.19 -31.25
C LEU A 43 3.41 -21.09 -32.21
N ASN A 44 3.45 -19.84 -31.75
CA ASN A 44 3.09 -18.67 -32.54
C ASN A 44 4.34 -17.86 -32.86
N GLU A 45 4.65 -17.64 -34.14
CA GLU A 45 5.67 -16.67 -34.56
C GLU A 45 5.23 -15.26 -34.10
N ILE A 46 6.02 -14.64 -33.21
CA ILE A 46 5.70 -13.31 -32.64
C ILE A 46 6.57 -12.20 -33.23
N ALA A 47 7.77 -12.52 -33.72
CA ALA A 47 8.64 -11.57 -34.40
C ALA A 47 9.71 -12.30 -35.23
N ARG A 48 10.10 -11.69 -36.35
CA ARG A 48 11.17 -12.18 -37.22
C ARG A 48 12.39 -11.28 -37.15
N PHE A 49 13.57 -11.88 -37.15
CA PHE A 49 14.83 -11.15 -37.09
C PHE A 49 15.30 -10.76 -38.48
N HIS A 50 15.93 -9.59 -38.57
CA HIS A 50 16.60 -9.16 -39.80
C HIS A 50 17.74 -10.15 -40.15
N PRO A 51 18.02 -10.44 -41.44
CA PRO A 51 19.07 -11.40 -41.82
C PRO A 51 20.47 -11.05 -41.30
N GLY A 52 20.74 -9.77 -41.05
CA GLY A 52 21.98 -9.28 -40.46
C GLY A 52 22.00 -9.18 -38.93
N ALA A 53 20.95 -9.63 -38.24
CA ALA A 53 20.91 -9.63 -36.78
C ALA A 53 21.98 -10.57 -36.20
N LEU A 54 22.69 -10.10 -35.19
CA LEU A 54 23.73 -10.87 -34.54
C LEU A 54 23.11 -12.00 -33.69
N PRO A 55 23.78 -13.15 -33.56
CA PRO A 55 23.31 -14.22 -32.68
C PRO A 55 23.00 -13.74 -31.26
N GLU A 56 23.81 -12.82 -30.73
CA GLU A 56 23.65 -12.26 -29.39
C GLU A 56 22.38 -11.40 -29.27
N GLU A 57 22.02 -10.65 -30.31
CA GLU A 57 20.79 -9.86 -30.34
C GLU A 57 19.56 -10.77 -30.35
N ILE A 58 19.62 -11.84 -31.16
CA ILE A 58 18.57 -12.86 -31.24
C ILE A 58 18.38 -13.52 -29.88
N ASP A 59 19.47 -14.01 -29.28
CA ASP A 59 19.43 -14.72 -28.01
C ASP A 59 18.94 -13.81 -26.87
N PHE A 60 19.33 -12.52 -26.88
CA PHE A 60 18.83 -11.53 -25.93
C PHE A 60 17.31 -11.33 -26.05
N VAL A 61 16.79 -11.19 -27.28
CA VAL A 61 15.35 -11.00 -27.50
C VAL A 61 14.56 -12.25 -27.11
N VAL A 62 15.04 -13.44 -27.51
CA VAL A 62 14.37 -14.71 -27.17
C VAL A 62 14.34 -14.93 -25.65
N GLY A 63 15.41 -14.62 -24.93
CA GLY A 63 15.48 -14.77 -23.48
C GLY A 63 14.90 -13.60 -22.67
N ALA A 64 14.35 -12.57 -23.31
CA ALA A 64 13.89 -11.35 -22.64
C ALA A 64 12.87 -11.61 -21.52
N PRO A 65 11.82 -12.42 -21.71
CA PRO A 65 10.84 -12.68 -20.64
C PRO A 65 11.48 -13.33 -19.41
N GLU A 66 12.31 -14.35 -19.60
CA GLU A 66 13.00 -15.07 -18.53
C GLU A 66 14.00 -14.18 -17.79
N MET A 67 14.76 -13.35 -18.52
CA MET A 67 15.69 -12.38 -17.93
C MET A 67 14.94 -11.35 -17.07
N VAL A 68 13.85 -10.76 -17.58
CA VAL A 68 13.03 -9.81 -16.82
C VAL A 68 12.42 -10.48 -15.59
N ALA A 69 11.89 -11.71 -15.73
CA ALA A 69 11.35 -12.47 -14.60
C ALA A 69 12.43 -12.77 -13.53
N PHE A 70 13.65 -13.07 -13.95
CA PHE A 70 14.77 -13.28 -13.05
C PHE A 70 15.16 -12.00 -12.29
N LEU A 71 15.31 -10.88 -13.00
CA LEU A 71 15.65 -9.58 -12.41
C LEU A 71 14.57 -9.09 -11.45
N LEU A 72 13.29 -9.23 -11.78
CA LEU A 72 12.20 -8.88 -10.88
C LEU A 72 12.22 -9.71 -9.60
N ARG A 73 12.46 -11.03 -9.69
CA ARG A 73 12.63 -11.89 -8.51
C ARG A 73 13.83 -11.48 -7.66
N LEU A 74 14.93 -11.01 -8.27
CA LEU A 74 16.08 -10.47 -7.55
C LEU A 74 15.70 -9.18 -6.80
N VAL A 75 15.01 -8.26 -7.46
CA VAL A 75 14.51 -7.01 -6.86
C VAL A 75 13.57 -7.32 -5.69
N ASP A 76 12.64 -8.26 -5.85
CA ASP A 76 11.71 -8.65 -4.78
C ASP A 76 12.46 -9.24 -3.57
N ARG A 77 13.49 -10.08 -3.81
CA ARG A 77 14.35 -10.59 -2.73
C ARG A 77 15.14 -9.47 -2.06
N ALA A 78 15.68 -8.52 -2.82
CA ALA A 78 16.41 -7.38 -2.29
C ALA A 78 15.50 -6.50 -1.42
N ILE A 79 14.27 -6.20 -1.88
CA ILE A 79 13.26 -5.47 -1.11
C ILE A 79 12.89 -6.23 0.17
N ALA A 80 12.64 -7.53 0.07
CA ALA A 80 12.29 -8.36 1.23
C ALA A 80 13.42 -8.41 2.25
N LYS A 81 14.67 -8.53 1.79
CA LYS A 81 15.87 -8.50 2.65
C LYS A 81 16.04 -7.13 3.29
N ALA A 82 15.96 -6.05 2.52
CA ALA A 82 16.03 -4.68 3.04
C ALA A 82 14.94 -4.38 4.07
N ARG A 83 13.71 -4.92 3.90
CA ARG A 83 12.64 -4.78 4.90
C ARG A 83 12.90 -5.57 6.19
N LYS A 84 13.65 -6.68 6.11
CA LYS A 84 14.02 -7.51 7.28
C LYS A 84 15.25 -6.96 8.02
N GLU A 85 16.20 -6.40 7.27
CA GLU A 85 17.49 -5.88 7.77
C GLU A 85 17.47 -4.40 8.09
N ALA A 86 16.54 -3.63 7.50
CA ALA A 86 16.09 -2.42 8.15
C ALA A 86 15.83 -2.85 9.59
N PRO A 87 16.42 -2.17 10.60
CA PRO A 87 15.97 -2.40 11.96
C PRO A 87 14.44 -2.41 11.86
N ARG A 88 13.79 -3.25 12.65
CA ARG A 88 12.48 -2.83 13.14
C ARG A 88 12.77 -1.42 13.68
N GLN A 89 12.59 -0.39 12.84
CA GLN A 89 11.73 0.70 13.12
C GLN A 89 10.53 -0.03 13.70
N GLN A 90 10.64 -0.27 15.00
CA GLN A 90 9.60 -0.01 15.96
C GLN A 90 8.59 0.86 15.24
N ASN A 91 7.33 0.46 15.28
CA ASN A 91 6.20 1.31 14.95
C ASN A 91 6.26 2.59 15.83
N HIS A 92 7.23 3.44 15.48
CA HIS A 92 7.72 4.72 15.94
C HIS A 92 7.84 5.65 14.71
N SER A 93 7.40 5.21 13.53
CA SER A 93 6.26 5.91 12.92
C SER A 93 5.24 6.02 14.05
N LYS A 94 5.31 7.12 14.82
CA LYS A 94 4.54 7.45 16.02
C LYS A 94 3.44 6.41 16.21
N ARG A 95 3.57 5.49 17.19
CA ARG A 95 2.38 4.88 17.79
C ARG A 95 1.49 6.10 17.98
N LYS A 96 0.46 6.27 17.13
CA LYS A 96 -0.39 7.47 17.15
C LYS A 96 -0.80 7.47 18.60
N ASP A 97 -0.25 8.42 19.36
CA ASP A 97 -0.49 8.44 20.78
C ASP A 97 -1.90 9.00 20.85
N PHE A 98 -2.87 8.12 20.62
CA PHE A 98 -4.26 8.43 20.58
C PHE A 98 -4.67 8.97 21.94
N ALA A 99 -3.97 8.59 23.01
CA ALA A 99 -4.12 9.21 24.31
C ALA A 99 -3.70 10.69 24.31
N ALA A 100 -2.55 11.03 23.73
CA ALA A 100 -2.08 12.41 23.60
C ALA A 100 -2.93 13.23 22.62
N GLU A 101 -3.32 12.65 21.47
CA GLU A 101 -4.22 13.28 20.50
C GLU A 101 -5.60 13.56 21.12
N ALA A 102 -6.15 12.59 21.86
CA ALA A 102 -7.37 12.76 22.63
C ALA A 102 -7.26 13.88 23.66
N ALA A 103 -6.13 13.96 24.38
CA ALA A 103 -5.89 15.05 25.33
C ALA A 103 -5.90 16.42 24.63
N MET A 104 -5.13 16.56 23.55
CA MET A 104 -5.09 17.80 22.76
C MET A 104 -6.46 18.19 22.19
N LYS A 105 -7.30 17.22 21.85
CA LYS A 105 -8.67 17.46 21.36
C LYS A 105 -9.59 17.93 22.49
N CYS A 106 -9.51 17.35 23.69
CA CYS A 106 -10.27 17.82 24.86
C CYS A 106 -10.01 19.29 25.21
N ASP A 107 -8.80 19.81 24.93
CA ASP A 107 -8.47 21.22 25.14
C ASP A 107 -9.12 22.17 24.11
N GLN A 108 -9.59 21.66 22.97
CA GLN A 108 -10.22 22.47 21.91
C GLN A 108 -11.66 22.83 22.29
N ALA A 109 -12.00 24.12 22.24
CA ALA A 109 -13.36 24.60 22.53
C ALA A 109 -14.41 23.99 21.58
N SER A 110 -14.11 23.87 20.29
CA SER A 110 -15.01 23.27 19.30
C SER A 110 -15.28 21.79 19.56
N PHE A 111 -14.28 21.05 20.04
CA PHE A 111 -14.45 19.64 20.39
C PHE A 111 -15.32 19.45 21.63
N ARG A 112 -15.23 20.39 22.59
CA ARG A 112 -16.09 20.41 23.78
C ARG A 112 -17.55 20.66 23.42
N ILE A 113 -17.82 21.65 22.58
CA ILE A 113 -19.17 21.92 22.04
C ILE A 113 -19.71 20.69 21.29
N TYR A 114 -18.90 20.07 20.44
CA TYR A 114 -19.28 18.84 19.74
C TYR A 114 -19.65 17.70 20.71
N LEU A 115 -18.87 17.48 21.77
CA LEU A 115 -19.16 16.47 22.78
C LEU A 115 -20.45 16.78 23.55
N GLU A 116 -20.71 18.06 23.84
CA GLU A 116 -21.96 18.51 24.46
C GLU A 116 -23.17 18.21 23.55
N GLU A 117 -23.11 18.62 22.29
CA GLU A 117 -24.20 18.50 21.32
C GLU A 117 -24.54 17.06 20.95
N ARG A 118 -23.51 16.22 20.72
CA ARG A 118 -23.69 14.87 20.17
C ARG A 118 -23.79 13.78 21.21
N HIS A 119 -23.21 14.01 22.39
CA HIS A 119 -23.05 12.96 23.38
C HIS A 119 -23.64 13.32 24.76
N GLY A 120 -24.29 14.49 24.88
CA GLY A 120 -25.22 14.78 25.98
C GLY A 120 -24.54 14.95 27.33
N ALA A 121 -23.46 15.74 27.39
CA ALA A 121 -22.87 16.13 28.67
C ALA A 121 -23.86 17.00 29.47
N GLU A 122 -23.97 16.76 30.79
CA GLU A 122 -24.82 17.53 31.71
C GLU A 122 -24.24 18.93 32.00
N GLY A 123 -24.06 19.74 30.95
CA GLY A 123 -23.61 21.14 31.04
C GLY A 123 -22.31 21.43 30.29
N PRO A 124 -21.86 22.71 30.32
CA PRO A 124 -20.67 23.16 29.58
C PRO A 124 -19.42 22.41 30.05
N LEU A 125 -18.73 21.76 29.10
CA LEU A 125 -17.51 21.02 29.37
C LEU A 125 -16.35 21.99 29.56
N THR A 126 -15.69 21.83 30.70
CA THR A 126 -14.33 22.33 30.94
C THR A 126 -13.31 21.36 30.34
N ALA A 127 -12.05 21.79 30.17
CA ALA A 127 -10.98 20.90 29.68
C ALA A 127 -10.85 19.64 30.55
N ASP A 128 -11.04 19.77 31.86
CA ASP A 128 -10.96 18.65 32.81
C ASP A 128 -12.14 17.67 32.68
N THR A 129 -13.37 18.18 32.52
CA THR A 129 -14.59 17.34 32.40
C THR A 129 -14.75 16.73 31.01
N ALA A 130 -14.16 17.34 29.97
CA ALA A 130 -14.13 16.80 28.61
C ALA A 130 -13.41 15.45 28.52
N ALA A 131 -12.39 15.23 29.36
CA ALA A 131 -11.69 13.95 29.41
C ALA A 131 -12.58 12.83 29.99
N ASP A 132 -13.43 13.14 30.97
CA ASP A 132 -14.34 12.16 31.58
C ASP A 132 -15.51 11.83 30.65
N ALA A 133 -16.07 12.83 29.98
CA ALA A 133 -17.06 12.65 28.92
C ALA A 133 -16.50 11.77 27.78
N LEU A 134 -15.26 12.02 27.34
CA LEU A 134 -14.62 11.22 26.30
C LEU A 134 -14.46 9.74 26.71
N ARG A 135 -14.09 9.48 27.97
CA ARG A 135 -13.98 8.11 28.49
C ARG A 135 -15.33 7.39 28.49
N ALA A 136 -16.40 8.09 28.86
CA ALA A 136 -17.76 7.55 28.83
C ALA A 136 -18.20 7.21 27.39
N VAL A 137 -17.96 8.11 26.43
CA VAL A 137 -18.30 7.92 25.01
C VAL A 137 -17.55 6.72 24.41
N LEU A 138 -16.24 6.63 24.66
CA LEU A 138 -15.40 5.57 24.11
C LEU A 138 -15.45 4.25 24.90
N ARG A 139 -16.16 4.23 26.04
CA ARG A 139 -16.25 3.09 26.97
C ARG A 139 -14.87 2.56 27.40
N ILE A 140 -13.98 3.47 27.77
CA ILE A 140 -12.61 3.18 28.23
C ILE A 140 -12.42 3.68 29.66
N LYS A 141 -11.56 3.01 30.45
CA LYS A 141 -11.24 3.49 31.81
C LYS A 141 -10.09 4.49 31.79
N SER A 142 -9.20 4.36 30.80
CA SER A 142 -8.04 5.24 30.63
C SER A 142 -7.79 5.56 29.16
N ARG A 143 -7.43 6.82 28.86
CA ARG A 143 -6.98 7.23 27.52
C ARG A 143 -5.80 6.41 27.00
N LYS A 144 -4.97 5.85 27.90
CA LYS A 144 -3.86 4.95 27.52
C LYS A 144 -4.36 3.69 26.81
N GLU A 145 -5.59 3.26 27.06
CA GLU A 145 -6.19 2.09 26.39
C GLU A 145 -6.32 2.31 24.89
N LEU A 146 -6.48 3.56 24.42
CA LEU A 146 -6.50 3.87 22.98
C LEU A 146 -5.21 3.42 22.27
N ASN A 147 -4.09 3.35 22.99
CA ASN A 147 -2.80 2.94 22.42
C ASN A 147 -2.55 1.43 22.49
N SER A 148 -3.34 0.69 23.27
CA SER A 148 -3.12 -0.74 23.56
C SER A 148 -4.29 -1.65 23.18
N ASP A 149 -5.51 -1.12 23.08
CA ASP A 149 -6.71 -1.84 22.68
C ASP A 149 -7.15 -1.35 21.29
N ALA A 150 -7.12 -2.26 20.32
CA ALA A 150 -7.51 -1.97 18.94
C ALA A 150 -8.98 -1.54 18.83
N ALA A 151 -9.89 -2.16 19.61
CA ALA A 151 -11.30 -1.80 19.56
C ALA A 151 -11.55 -0.40 20.13
N ALA A 152 -10.76 0.01 21.12
CA ALA A 152 -10.80 1.38 21.66
C ALA A 152 -10.24 2.40 20.66
N ALA A 153 -9.16 2.05 19.94
CA ALA A 153 -8.60 2.88 18.89
C ALA A 153 -9.57 3.08 17.71
N ASP A 154 -10.31 2.04 17.32
CA ASP A 154 -11.31 2.11 16.26
C ASP A 154 -12.44 3.08 16.63
N ARG A 155 -13.01 2.94 17.85
CA ARG A 155 -14.03 3.88 18.36
C ARG A 155 -13.54 5.33 18.40
N TRP A 156 -12.27 5.55 18.75
CA TRP A 156 -11.66 6.88 18.71
C TRP A 156 -11.54 7.41 17.28
N SER A 157 -11.15 6.56 16.32
CA SER A 157 -11.05 6.95 14.92
C SER A 157 -12.42 7.36 14.35
N ASP A 158 -13.47 6.60 14.68
CA ASP A 158 -14.85 6.90 14.25
C ASP A 158 -15.34 8.23 14.84
N LEU A 159 -15.14 8.45 16.15
CA LEU A 159 -15.50 9.71 16.82
C LEU A 159 -14.77 10.91 16.21
N ARG A 160 -13.49 10.74 15.87
CA ARG A 160 -12.68 11.80 15.25
C ARG A 160 -13.17 12.12 13.84
N ALA A 161 -13.56 11.11 13.08
CA ALA A 161 -14.13 11.30 11.74
C ALA A 161 -15.48 12.04 11.80
N ASP A 162 -16.34 11.71 12.77
CA ASP A 162 -17.61 12.40 12.98
C ASP A 162 -17.41 13.87 13.41
N PHE A 163 -16.45 14.13 14.32
CA PHE A 163 -16.07 15.50 14.67
C PHE A 163 -15.56 16.31 13.47
N GLU A 164 -14.69 15.71 12.64
CA GLU A 164 -14.20 16.37 11.42
C GLU A 164 -15.32 16.64 10.41
N ALA A 165 -16.33 15.76 10.34
CA ALA A 165 -17.52 15.98 9.51
C ALA A 165 -18.40 17.10 10.08
N TRP A 166 -18.62 17.12 11.40
CA TRP A 166 -19.37 18.18 12.08
C TRP A 166 -18.72 19.55 11.86
N LEU A 167 -17.39 19.66 11.94
CA LEU A 167 -16.67 20.92 11.67
C LEU A 167 -16.89 21.46 10.25
N ARG A 168 -17.11 20.58 9.26
CA ARG A 168 -17.36 21.01 7.87
C ARG A 168 -18.80 21.48 7.64
N VAL A 169 -19.73 21.06 8.48
CA VAL A 169 -21.15 21.44 8.40
C VAL A 169 -21.44 22.66 9.27
N GLY A 170 -20.71 22.84 10.37
CA GLY A 170 -20.86 23.92 11.34
C GLY A 170 -20.02 25.18 11.08
N GLN A 171 -19.58 25.44 9.84
CA GLN A 171 -18.95 26.70 9.41
C GLN A 171 -19.92 27.57 8.61
#